data_AF-A0A1F6DVB0-F1
#
_entry.id   AF-A0A1F6DVB0-F1
#
_cell.length_a   1.000
_cell.length_b   1.000
_cell.length_c   1.000
_cell.angle_alpha   90.00
_cell.angle_beta   90.00
_cell.angle_gamma   90.00
#
_symmetry.space_group_name_H-M   'P 1'
#
loop_
_entity.id
_entity.type
_entity.pdbx_description
1 polymer ?
#
loop_
_entity_poly.entity_id
_entity_poly.type
_entity_poly.pdbx_seq_one_letter_code
_entity_poly.pdbx_strand_id
1 'polypeptide(L)'
;MEGEPNHLFRSGQMHHYRQLQDRIVRTESALIDCQKMLQELSADIQTDETELATLKGKREQHATPSHQTGLLDLEKRAEATIRVRKLERLNLINIVHRNQTEMEALRAEQKGLLFMDPAYGSKERPN
;
A
#
# COMPACT_ATOMS: atom_id res chain seq x y z
N MET A 1 -45.80 8.61 -28.59
CA MET A 1 -45.17 7.80 -27.53
C MET A 1 -43.68 8.12 -27.55
N GLU A 2 -43.28 9.15 -26.83
CA GLU A 2 -41.86 9.52 -26.70
C GLU A 2 -41.31 8.76 -25.50
N GLY A 3 -40.65 7.64 -25.77
CA GLY A 3 -40.02 6.82 -24.74
C GLY A 3 -38.84 7.58 -24.13
N GLU A 4 -38.94 7.86 -22.84
CA GLU A 4 -37.94 8.58 -22.03
C GLU A 4 -36.53 7.94 -22.15
N PRO A 5 -35.57 8.58 -22.85
CA PRO A 5 -34.18 8.11 -22.91
C PRO A 5 -33.43 8.39 -21.60
N ASN A 6 -33.96 9.28 -20.76
CA ASN A 6 -33.28 9.83 -19.59
C ASN A 6 -33.14 8.83 -18.42
N HIS A 7 -34.10 7.91 -18.22
CA HIS A 7 -34.06 7.02 -17.06
C HIS A 7 -33.07 5.87 -17.21
N LEU A 8 -32.92 5.32 -18.42
CA LEU A 8 -31.91 4.29 -18.69
C LEU A 8 -30.49 4.85 -18.57
N PHE A 9 -30.25 6.05 -19.10
CA PHE A 9 -28.97 6.76 -18.97
C PHE A 9 -28.63 7.07 -17.50
N ARG A 10 -29.57 7.61 -16.73
CA ARG A 10 -29.40 7.87 -15.28
C ARG A 10 -29.19 6.58 -14.48
N SER A 11 -29.90 5.49 -14.80
CA SER A 11 -29.73 4.20 -14.12
C SER A 11 -28.35 3.58 -14.36
N GLY A 12 -27.83 3.69 -15.60
CA GLY A 12 -26.48 3.25 -15.95
C GLY A 12 -25.40 4.06 -15.25
N GLN A 13 -25.56 5.39 -15.16
CA GLN A 13 -24.65 6.27 -14.43
C GLN A 13 -24.64 5.97 -12.92
N MET A 14 -25.80 5.74 -12.31
CA MET A 14 -25.89 5.37 -10.88
C MET A 14 -25.25 4.01 -10.59
N HIS A 15 -25.42 3.04 -11.49
CA HIS A 15 -24.78 1.73 -11.35
C HIS A 15 -23.25 1.83 -11.44
N HIS A 16 -22.74 2.59 -12.41
CA HIS A 16 -21.31 2.81 -12.60
C HIS A 16 -20.69 3.57 -11.42
N TYR A 17 -21.36 4.62 -10.91
CA TYR A 17 -20.93 5.33 -9.72
C TYR A 17 -20.81 4.41 -8.50
N ARG A 18 -21.76 3.50 -8.30
CA ARG A 18 -21.73 2.53 -7.20
C ARG A 18 -20.56 1.56 -7.33
N GLN A 19 -20.32 1.02 -8.53
CA GLN A 19 -19.17 0.15 -8.79
C GLN A 19 -17.84 0.89 -8.53
N LEU A 20 -17.74 2.14 -8.95
CA LEU A 20 -16.58 2.98 -8.73
C LEU A 20 -16.35 3.21 -7.22
N GLN A 21 -17.40 3.55 -6.48
CA GLN A 21 -17.33 3.76 -5.04
C GLN A 21 -16.90 2.49 -4.30
N ASP A 22 -17.42 1.32 -4.69
CA ASP A 22 -17.01 0.04 -4.10
C ASP A 22 -15.52 -0.26 -4.37
N ARG A 23 -15.02 0.05 -5.57
CA ARG A 23 -13.60 -0.10 -5.92
C ARG A 23 -12.71 0.85 -5.12
N ILE A 24 -13.14 2.11 -4.94
CA ILE A 24 -12.45 3.10 -4.10
C ILE A 24 -12.29 2.56 -2.67
N VAL A 25 -13.40 2.15 -2.04
CA VAL A 25 -13.37 1.66 -0.65
C VAL A 25 -12.45 0.45 -0.49
N ARG A 26 -12.51 -0.52 -1.42
CA ARG A 26 -11.63 -1.70 -1.38
C ARG A 26 -10.16 -1.32 -1.52
N THR A 27 -9.84 -0.40 -2.44
CA THR A 27 -8.47 0.03 -2.71
C THR A 27 -7.92 0.86 -1.55
N GLU A 28 -8.74 1.70 -0.91
CA GLU A 28 -8.37 2.44 0.31
C GLU A 28 -8.06 1.49 1.47
N SER A 29 -8.91 0.48 1.71
CA SER A 29 -8.64 -0.54 2.73
C SER A 29 -7.33 -1.27 2.46
N ALA A 30 -7.11 -1.72 1.22
CA ALA A 30 -5.88 -2.41 0.85
C ALA A 30 -4.63 -1.53 1.02
N LEU A 31 -4.72 -0.23 0.76
CA LEU A 31 -3.63 0.71 1.01
C LEU A 31 -3.29 0.83 2.48
N ILE A 32 -4.30 0.99 3.34
CA ILE A 32 -4.11 1.11 4.80
C ILE A 32 -3.42 -0.15 5.33
N ASP A 33 -3.90 -1.33 4.92
CA ASP A 33 -3.32 -2.60 5.34
C ASP A 33 -1.86 -2.74 4.87
N CYS A 34 -1.57 -2.40 3.61
CA CYS A 34 -0.21 -2.45 3.07
C CYS A 34 0.73 -1.45 3.78
N GLN A 35 0.26 -0.24 4.09
CA GLN A 35 1.04 0.75 4.82
C GLN A 35 1.34 0.30 6.25
N LYS A 36 0.37 -0.32 6.93
CA LYS A 36 0.57 -0.88 8.27
C LYS A 36 1.59 -2.01 8.26
N MET A 37 1.44 -2.98 7.35
CA MET A 37 2.43 -4.06 7.19
C MET A 37 3.82 -3.52 6.86
N LEU A 38 3.92 -2.42 6.10
CA LEU A 38 5.20 -1.80 5.76
C LEU A 38 5.88 -1.17 6.97
N GLN A 39 5.10 -0.55 7.86
CA GLN A 39 5.62 0.00 9.12
C GLN A 39 6.11 -1.12 10.05
N GLU A 40 5.31 -2.16 10.23
CA GLU A 40 5.66 -3.32 11.06
C GLU A 40 6.94 -3.99 10.56
N LEU A 41 7.01 -4.32 9.26
CA LEU A 41 8.19 -4.94 8.66
C LEU A 41 9.44 -4.05 8.74
N SER A 42 9.28 -2.73 8.65
CA SER A 42 10.39 -1.79 8.80
C SER A 42 10.93 -1.78 10.23
N ALA A 43 10.05 -1.86 11.23
CA ALA A 43 10.43 -1.95 12.64
C ALA A 43 11.12 -3.29 12.96
N ASP A 44 10.63 -4.39 12.38
CA ASP A 44 11.23 -5.72 12.54
C ASP A 44 12.65 -5.77 11.95
N ILE A 45 12.85 -5.20 10.75
CA ILE A 45 14.18 -5.09 10.15
C ILE A 45 15.13 -4.29 11.03
N GLN A 46 14.66 -3.17 11.59
CA GLN A 46 15.48 -2.33 12.48
C GLN A 46 15.89 -3.07 13.75
N THR A 47 14.97 -3.87 14.30
CA THR A 47 15.23 -4.73 15.47
C THR A 47 16.29 -5.77 15.14
N ASP A 48 16.11 -6.52 14.05
CA ASP A 48 17.09 -7.53 13.61
C ASP A 48 18.48 -6.92 13.33
N GLU A 49 18.53 -5.74 12.69
CA GLU A 49 19.80 -5.06 12.40
C GLU A 49 20.54 -4.67 13.68
N THR A 50 19.81 -4.28 14.72
CA THR A 50 20.36 -3.96 16.05
C THR A 50 20.88 -5.23 16.74
N GLU A 51 20.15 -6.34 16.63
CA GLU A 51 20.58 -7.65 17.14
C GLU A 51 21.84 -8.15 16.43
N LEU A 52 21.90 -8.02 15.09
CA LEU A 52 23.07 -8.37 14.30
C LEU A 52 24.29 -7.53 14.71
N ALA A 53 24.12 -6.22 14.93
CA ALA A 53 25.20 -5.37 15.42
C ALA A 53 25.71 -5.83 16.80
N THR A 54 24.80 -6.26 17.67
CA THR A 54 25.14 -6.82 18.99
C THR A 54 25.90 -8.14 18.87
N LEU A 55 25.49 -9.03 17.95
CA LEU A 55 26.19 -10.30 17.68
C LEU A 55 27.62 -10.05 17.18
N LYS A 56 27.80 -9.10 16.26
CA LYS A 56 29.12 -8.68 15.75
C LYS A 56 30.00 -8.15 16.87
N GLY A 57 29.47 -7.27 17.71
CA GLY A 57 30.19 -6.75 18.88
C GLY A 57 30.60 -7.86 19.88
N LYS A 58 29.73 -8.85 20.11
CA LYS A 58 30.07 -10.01 20.95
C LYS A 58 31.19 -10.85 20.33
N ARG A 59 31.15 -11.13 19.02
CA ARG A 59 32.20 -11.91 18.33
C ARG A 59 33.57 -11.25 18.46
N GLU A 60 33.63 -9.93 18.37
CA GLU A 60 34.87 -9.16 18.54
C GLU A 60 35.42 -9.22 19.98
N GLN A 61 34.56 -9.41 20.98
CA GLN A 61 34.94 -9.49 22.40
C GLN A 61 35.38 -10.89 22.86
N HIS A 62 35.07 -11.95 22.10
CA HIS A 62 35.41 -13.32 22.49
C HIS A 62 36.77 -13.77 21.93
N ALA A 63 37.66 -14.23 22.80
CA ALA A 63 39.03 -14.59 22.46
C ALA A 63 39.24 -16.05 21.99
N THR A 64 38.24 -16.93 22.10
CA THR A 64 38.41 -18.35 21.74
C THR A 64 37.87 -18.65 20.34
N PRO A 65 38.63 -19.38 19.49
CA PRO A 65 38.23 -19.67 18.11
C PRO A 65 36.90 -20.43 17.97
N SER A 66 36.57 -21.30 18.93
CA SER A 66 35.31 -22.06 18.93
C SER A 66 34.08 -21.17 19.13
N HIS A 67 34.16 -20.19 20.05
CA HIS A 67 33.08 -19.23 20.30
C HIS A 67 32.94 -18.24 19.14
N GLN A 68 34.04 -17.83 18.52
CA GLN A 68 34.01 -16.97 17.33
C GLN A 68 33.34 -17.65 16.13
N THR A 69 33.55 -18.96 15.95
CA THR A 69 32.95 -19.71 14.84
C THR A 69 31.43 -19.83 15.00
N GLY A 70 30.95 -20.17 16.20
CA GLY A 70 29.50 -20.25 16.48
C GLY A 70 28.78 -18.90 16.32
N LEU A 71 29.42 -17.80 16.72
CA LEU A 71 28.89 -16.44 16.52
C LEU A 71 28.86 -16.03 15.06
N LEU A 72 29.88 -16.41 14.27
CA LEU A 72 29.91 -16.15 12.83
C LEU A 72 28.75 -16.85 12.10
N ASP A 73 28.41 -18.07 12.49
CA ASP A 73 27.29 -18.81 11.90
C ASP A 73 25.93 -18.22 12.30
N LEU A 74 25.83 -17.61 13.48
CA LEU A 74 24.64 -16.86 13.90
C LEU A 74 24.52 -15.53 13.14
N GLU A 75 25.62 -14.80 12.97
CA GLU A 75 25.68 -13.56 12.17
C GLU A 75 25.21 -13.81 10.74
N LYS A 76 25.76 -14.83 10.06
CA LYS A 76 25.36 -15.17 8.68
C LYS A 76 23.89 -15.50 8.55
N ARG A 77 23.32 -16.21 9.54
CA ARG A 77 21.89 -16.54 9.56
C ARG A 77 21.03 -15.29 9.76
N ALA A 78 21.39 -14.42 10.69
CA ALA A 78 20.68 -13.16 10.91
C ALA A 78 20.78 -12.24 9.68
N GLU A 79 21.95 -12.15 9.04
CA GLU A 79 22.12 -11.41 7.78
C GLU A 79 21.24 -11.93 6.64
N ALA A 80 21.10 -13.26 6.52
CA ALA A 80 20.22 -13.87 5.53
C ALA A 80 18.74 -13.51 5.80
N THR A 81 18.30 -13.59 7.06
CA THR A 81 16.94 -13.21 7.47
C THR A 81 16.65 -11.75 7.16
N ILE A 82 17.53 -10.83 7.55
CA ILE A 82 17.41 -9.38 7.27
C ILE A 82 17.31 -9.14 5.76
N ARG A 83 18.12 -9.84 4.96
CA ARG A 83 18.09 -9.71 3.49
C ARG A 83 16.74 -10.11 2.92
N VAL A 84 16.17 -11.23 3.36
CA VAL A 84 14.83 -11.67 2.92
C VAL A 84 13.78 -10.64 3.30
N ARG A 85 13.76 -10.17 4.55
CA ARG A 85 12.82 -9.13 5.02
C ARG A 85 12.94 -7.82 4.24
N LYS A 86 14.16 -7.41 3.87
CA LYS A 86 14.37 -6.23 3.01
C LYS A 86 13.78 -6.41 1.61
N LEU A 87 13.85 -7.61 1.04
CA LEU A 87 13.21 -7.91 -0.25
C LEU A 87 11.68 -7.90 -0.14
N GLU A 88 11.12 -8.45 0.94
CA GLU A 88 9.69 -8.38 1.25
C GLU A 88 9.23 -6.92 1.38
N ARG A 89 10.03 -6.06 2.04
CA ARG A 89 9.76 -4.63 2.18
C ARG A 89 9.72 -3.93 0.82
N LEU A 90 10.67 -4.21 -0.06
CA LEU A 90 10.69 -3.65 -1.41
C LEU A 90 9.47 -4.09 -2.22
N ASN A 91 9.07 -5.35 -2.11
CA ASN A 91 7.86 -5.85 -2.76
C ASN A 91 6.61 -5.13 -2.24
N LEU A 92 6.52 -4.92 -0.92
CA LEU A 92 5.39 -4.22 -0.31
C LEU A 92 5.34 -2.74 -0.70
N ILE A 93 6.49 -2.07 -0.82
CA ILE A 93 6.56 -0.70 -1.36
C ILE A 93 5.99 -0.64 -2.78
N ASN A 94 6.32 -1.61 -3.64
CA ASN A 94 5.77 -1.66 -5.00
C ASN A 94 4.26 -1.85 -5.01
N ILE A 95 3.73 -2.69 -4.10
CA ILE A 95 2.28 -2.90 -3.93
C ILE A 95 1.59 -1.61 -3.47
N VAL A 96 2.16 -0.93 -2.46
CA VAL A 96 1.65 0.37 -1.99
C VAL A 96 1.60 1.37 -3.13
N HIS A 97 2.68 1.48 -3.91
CA HIS A 97 2.75 2.41 -5.03
C HIS A 97 1.69 2.11 -6.09
N ARG A 98 1.52 0.83 -6.47
CA ARG A 98 0.47 0.42 -7.41
C ARG A 98 -0.93 0.79 -6.93
N ASN A 99 -1.24 0.52 -5.66
CA ASN A 99 -2.55 0.83 -5.09
C ASN A 99 -2.77 2.36 -4.99
N GLN A 100 -1.72 3.15 -4.76
CA GLN A 100 -1.79 4.62 -4.79
C GLN A 100 -2.12 5.13 -6.19
N THR A 101 -1.44 4.61 -7.22
CA THR A 101 -1.74 4.96 -8.63
C THR A 101 -3.17 4.57 -9.01
N GLU A 102 -3.65 3.40 -8.59
CA GLU A 102 -5.05 3.00 -8.82
C GLU A 102 -6.01 3.96 -8.11
N MET A 103 -5.74 4.34 -6.86
CA MET A 103 -6.55 5.32 -6.13
C MET A 103 -6.62 6.69 -6.81
N GLU A 104 -5.50 7.18 -7.35
CA GLU A 104 -5.46 8.44 -8.10
C GLU A 104 -6.34 8.36 -9.35
N ALA A 105 -6.28 7.25 -10.09
CA ALA A 105 -7.12 7.01 -11.26
C ALA A 105 -8.61 6.95 -10.90
N LEU A 106 -8.97 6.18 -9.85
CA LEU A 106 -10.35 6.06 -9.39
C LEU A 106 -10.92 7.41 -8.92
N ARG A 107 -10.12 8.22 -8.23
CA ARG A 107 -10.53 9.57 -7.80
C ARG A 107 -10.69 10.52 -8.98
N ALA A 108 -9.85 10.40 -10.02
CA ALA A 108 -10.02 11.16 -11.25
C ALA A 108 -11.30 10.77 -12.00
N GLU A 109 -11.59 9.47 -12.12
CA GLU A 109 -12.83 8.93 -12.69
C GLU A 109 -14.06 9.43 -11.92
N GLN A 110 -14.01 9.40 -10.58
CA GLN A 110 -15.10 9.87 -9.72
C GLN A 110 -15.38 11.36 -9.92
N LYS A 111 -14.32 12.17 -10.01
CA LYS A 111 -14.45 13.60 -10.34
C LYS A 111 -15.06 13.79 -11.72
N GLY A 112 -14.59 13.07 -12.73
CA GLY A 112 -15.13 13.13 -14.09
C GLY A 112 -16.63 12.85 -14.17
N LEU A 113 -17.12 11.87 -13.41
CA LEU A 113 -18.55 11.57 -13.31
C LEU A 113 -19.36 12.70 -12.67
N LEU A 114 -18.81 13.42 -11.68
CA LEU A 114 -19.48 14.56 -11.03
C LEU A 114 -19.64 15.76 -11.98
N PHE A 115 -18.73 15.94 -12.95
CA PHE A 115 -18.83 17.02 -13.95
C PHE A 115 -19.73 16.69 -15.15
N MET A 116 -20.07 15.41 -15.34
CA MET A 116 -20.94 14.92 -16.41
C MET A 116 -22.42 14.82 -16.01
N ASP A 117 -22.78 15.19 -14.77
CA ASP A 117 -24.18 15.33 -14.35
C ASP A 117 -24.71 16.74 -14.68
N PRO A 118 -25.55 16.91 -15.73
CA PRO A 118 -26.12 18.21 -16.08
C PRO A 118 -27.04 18.78 -14.99
N ALA A 119 -27.44 18.01 -13.97
CA ALA A 119 -28.22 18.52 -12.83
C ALA A 119 -27.38 19.36 -11.84
N TYR A 120 -26.06 19.26 -11.87
CA TYR A 120 -25.15 20.04 -11.01
C TYR A 120 -24.70 21.36 -11.63
N GLY A 121 -24.82 21.51 -12.97
CA GLY A 121 -24.48 22.73 -13.69
C GLY A 121 -25.63 23.74 -13.86
N SER A 122 -26.85 23.39 -13.44
CA SER A 122 -28.06 24.19 -13.68
C SER A 122 -28.59 24.91 -12.45
N LYS A 123 -27.81 25.08 -11.38
CA LYS A 123 -28.13 26.05 -10.33
C LYS A 123 -27.63 27.42 -10.76
N GLU A 124 -28.49 28.08 -11.52
CA GLU A 124 -28.68 29.53 -11.68
C GLU A 124 -27.52 30.40 -11.14
N ARG A 125 -26.79 31.05 -12.06
CA ARG A 125 -26.07 32.28 -11.70
C ARG A 125 -27.14 33.32 -11.35
N PRO A 126 -27.17 33.89 -10.13
CA PRO A 126 -28.01 35.04 -9.86
C PRO A 126 -27.42 36.26 -10.61
N ASN A 127 -28.28 36.95 -11.36
CA ASN A 127 -28.00 38.28 -11.93
C ASN A 127 -27.83 39.33 -10.82
#